data_AF-A0A934RYN5-F1
#
_entry.id   AF-A0A934RYN5-F1
#
_cell.length_a   1.000
_cell.length_b   1.000
_cell.length_c   1.000
_cell.angle_alpha   90.00
_cell.angle_beta   90.00
_cell.angle_gamma   90.00
#
_symmetry.space_group_name_H-M   'P 1'
#
loop_
_entity.id
_entity.type
_entity.pdbx_description
1 polymer ?
#
loop_
_entity_poly.entity_id
_entity_poly.type
_entity_poly.pdbx_seq_one_letter_code
_entity_poly.pdbx_strand_id
1 'polypeptide(L)'
;MLKITPSGLVLAALLSLGAPPQLHSAETGEWQLVWADEFETDGSPNPQFWDYEQGYIRNNELQYYTANRSENCRVENGSLIIEARRDNFEGRSVTSASLTTRRSASWTYGRIEVRAQLAPGRGTWPAIWMLGDNIDEVGWPHCGEIDIMEFVGYDPNTVHGTIHTTAYNHIQNTERNGHLEFDDLTTAMHVYSVEWEADEMRFYVDDQLYFTFQNDGQNNDATWPFHRPQHLKLNLAIGGDWGGAQGVDSSIYPTQFLVDYVRVYQRKQSPPYSVNLNASGPGIVEIHPAKEHYQDGEVVTLVADPDLGMRLGKWKNAQLERQLETQIVVNRSLDITADFVDPNALNRNSDFSSSLSGWYNYIDSSATASITQSPAGEAKIAISKAGSQHWHVQFGQGNLSLENGKRYELSFDAKTESGSLSLIAALAMNAEPYTTYSEKTFQLDTNTQRHTLEFTHTSSSNPNSRIEFRLGQANGTALLDNVQLRSLDDEALTAYEAWKRDNGIRPNQDALDPDSDSRPNILEYLWQSSPTQSDPRRPSLAAHAASAGLQISPANFPATLEQQQGIATSLEHSQDLQIWNDGENPSARFHRLKVIAAPPIDD
;
A
#
# COMPACT_ATOMS: atom_id res chain seq x y z
N MET A 1 49.16 63.90 62.46
CA MET A 1 49.84 63.36 61.27
C MET A 1 48.84 62.43 60.60
N LEU A 2 48.24 62.78 59.45
CA LEU A 2 48.72 62.47 58.08
C LEU A 2 49.15 60.99 57.94
N LYS A 3 48.84 60.18 56.91
CA LYS A 3 47.94 60.13 55.74
C LYS A 3 48.35 58.82 54.99
N ILE A 4 47.47 58.26 54.16
CA ILE A 4 47.72 57.34 52.99
C ILE A 4 47.70 55.79 53.20
N THR A 5 46.85 55.16 52.36
CA THR A 5 46.59 53.76 51.90
C THR A 5 47.73 53.16 51.00
N PRO A 6 47.60 52.08 50.17
CA PRO A 6 46.68 50.91 50.03
C PRO A 6 47.48 49.54 50.00
N SER A 7 46.93 48.33 49.88
CA SER A 7 46.49 47.65 48.63
C SER A 7 46.33 46.14 48.91
N GLY A 8 45.33 45.47 48.31
CA GLY A 8 45.24 44.00 48.29
C GLY A 8 43.83 43.46 48.06
N LEU A 9 43.30 43.63 46.85
CA LEU A 9 42.14 42.86 46.37
C LEU A 9 42.58 41.41 46.13
N VAL A 10 41.93 40.45 46.80
CA VAL A 10 41.93 39.04 46.37
C VAL A 10 40.64 38.82 45.60
N LEU A 11 40.76 38.59 44.29
CA LEU A 11 39.67 38.21 43.41
C LEU A 11 39.43 36.71 43.60
N ALA A 12 38.34 36.35 44.28
CA ALA A 12 37.87 34.96 44.31
C ALA A 12 37.26 34.64 42.93
N ALA A 13 37.94 33.80 42.15
CA ALA A 13 37.38 33.21 40.95
C ALA A 13 36.27 32.23 41.38
N LEU A 14 35.01 32.65 41.19
CA LEU A 14 33.86 31.74 41.18
C LEU A 14 34.05 30.80 39.98
N LEU A 15 34.46 29.57 40.26
CA LEU A 15 34.26 28.44 39.34
C LEU A 15 32.74 28.30 39.15
N SER A 16 32.24 28.84 38.04
CA SER A 16 30.91 28.47 37.55
C SER A 16 31.01 27.00 37.15
N LEU A 17 30.58 26.11 38.04
CA LEU A 17 30.10 24.80 37.64
C LEU A 17 29.03 25.06 36.59
N GLY A 18 29.36 24.78 35.33
CA GLY A 18 28.39 24.84 34.24
C GLY A 18 27.18 24.00 34.68
N ALA A 19 25.99 24.57 34.54
CA ALA A 19 24.78 23.79 34.69
C ALA A 19 24.91 22.54 33.80
N PRO A 20 24.46 21.35 34.25
CA PRO A 20 24.34 20.21 33.35
C PRO A 20 23.56 20.66 32.11
N PRO A 21 23.92 20.19 30.91
CA PRO A 21 23.15 20.50 29.71
C PRO A 21 21.69 20.19 30.01
N GLN A 22 20.84 21.22 29.95
CA GLN A 22 19.40 21.02 30.08
C GLN A 22 19.01 20.03 28.99
N LEU A 23 18.38 18.92 29.38
CA LEU A 23 17.61 18.04 28.50
C LEU A 23 16.68 18.93 27.64
N HIS A 24 17.15 19.28 26.45
CA HIS A 24 16.37 19.93 25.42
C HIS A 24 16.27 18.92 24.28
N SER A 25 15.07 18.35 24.19
CA SER A 25 14.44 17.72 23.02
C SER A 25 13.72 16.43 23.47
N ALA A 26 12.48 16.26 23.00
CA ALA A 26 11.59 15.11 23.16
C ALA A 26 10.90 14.78 24.52
N GLU A 27 11.01 15.57 25.60
CA GLU A 27 9.92 15.64 26.62
C GLU A 27 8.86 16.70 26.25
N THR A 28 8.61 16.88 24.95
CA THR A 28 7.28 17.37 24.55
C THR A 28 6.28 16.34 25.05
N GLY A 29 5.17 16.75 25.67
CA GLY A 29 4.28 15.84 26.41
C GLY A 29 3.74 14.62 25.66
N GLU A 30 4.06 14.47 24.37
CA GLU A 30 3.63 13.44 23.43
C GLU A 30 4.59 12.25 23.28
N TRP A 31 5.91 12.41 23.40
CA TRP A 31 6.89 11.32 23.26
C TRP A 31 7.30 10.74 24.62
N GLN A 32 7.56 9.43 24.67
CA GLN A 32 8.02 8.70 25.85
C GLN A 32 9.24 7.86 25.47
N LEU A 33 10.33 8.01 26.24
CA LEU A 33 11.53 7.19 26.08
C LEU A 33 11.19 5.72 26.36
N VAL A 34 11.48 4.84 25.40
CA VAL A 34 11.23 3.39 25.51
C VAL A 34 12.50 2.56 25.49
N TRP A 35 13.60 3.10 24.94
CA TRP A 35 14.90 2.45 24.90
C TRP A 35 16.01 3.49 24.79
N ALA A 36 17.15 3.25 25.43
CA ALA A 36 18.34 4.10 25.31
C ALA A 36 19.63 3.34 25.60
N ASP A 37 20.71 3.77 24.96
CA ASP A 37 22.08 3.53 25.39
C ASP A 37 22.80 4.88 25.49
N GLU A 38 23.20 5.22 26.72
CA GLU A 38 23.92 6.46 27.07
C GLU A 38 25.44 6.24 27.14
N PHE A 39 25.91 5.02 26.85
CA PHE A 39 27.34 4.67 26.79
C PHE A 39 28.15 5.06 28.05
N GLU A 40 27.56 4.88 29.23
CA GLU A 40 28.13 5.29 30.53
C GLU A 40 29.20 4.33 31.08
N THR A 41 29.31 3.11 30.52
CA THR A 41 30.22 2.07 31.02
C THR A 41 31.37 1.85 30.05
N ASP A 42 32.58 2.26 30.45
CA ASP A 42 33.80 2.03 29.68
C ASP A 42 34.01 0.53 29.34
N GLY A 43 34.49 0.26 28.13
CA GLY A 43 34.79 -1.09 27.65
C GLY A 43 34.13 -1.40 26.32
N SER A 44 33.67 -2.64 26.12
CA SER A 44 32.90 -2.99 24.93
C SER A 44 31.45 -2.48 25.05
N PRO A 45 30.81 -2.06 23.94
CA PRO A 45 29.36 -1.84 23.87
C PRO A 45 28.55 -2.95 24.54
N ASN A 46 27.43 -2.59 25.15
CA ASN A 46 26.60 -3.55 25.87
C ASN A 46 26.09 -4.67 24.92
N PRO A 47 26.48 -5.94 25.12
CA PRO A 47 26.10 -7.03 24.22
C PRO A 47 24.62 -7.42 24.33
N GLN A 48 23.88 -6.87 25.30
CA GLN A 48 22.41 -6.99 25.34
C GLN A 48 21.73 -6.05 24.35
N PHE A 49 22.43 -5.02 23.88
CA PHE A 49 21.91 -3.98 23.00
C PHE A 49 22.50 -4.11 21.60
N TRP A 50 23.81 -4.34 21.52
CA TRP A 50 24.55 -4.26 20.28
C TRP A 50 25.19 -5.60 19.91
N ASP A 51 25.02 -5.94 18.64
CA ASP A 51 25.81 -6.94 17.95
C ASP A 51 26.71 -6.26 16.90
N TYR A 52 27.60 -7.03 16.30
CA TYR A 52 28.55 -6.55 15.30
C TYR A 52 28.29 -7.20 13.95
N GLU A 53 28.36 -6.37 12.91
CA GLU A 53 28.62 -6.90 11.59
C GLU A 53 30.12 -7.15 11.40
N GLN A 54 30.46 -8.25 10.72
CA GLN A 54 31.84 -8.69 10.57
C GLN A 54 32.20 -8.94 9.11
N GLY A 55 33.36 -8.44 8.69
CA GLY A 55 33.94 -8.73 7.39
C GLY A 55 33.79 -7.62 6.36
N TYR A 56 33.79 -8.03 5.10
CA TYR A 56 33.58 -7.16 3.94
C TYR A 56 32.14 -7.35 3.45
N ILE A 57 31.35 -6.29 3.57
CA ILE A 57 29.90 -6.46 3.60
C ILE A 57 29.25 -5.78 2.40
N ARG A 58 29.58 -4.51 2.11
CA ARG A 58 28.81 -3.68 1.17
C ARG A 58 29.69 -2.76 0.31
N ASN A 59 29.08 -2.23 -0.76
CA ASN A 59 29.43 -1.01 -1.48
C ASN A 59 30.89 -0.80 -1.90
N ASN A 60 31.64 -1.87 -2.18
CA ASN A 60 33.06 -1.77 -2.55
C ASN A 60 33.94 -1.08 -1.51
N GLU A 61 33.53 -1.14 -0.24
CA GLU A 61 34.18 -0.49 0.89
C GLU A 61 35.58 -1.09 1.19
N LEU A 62 36.52 -0.28 1.71
CA LEU A 62 37.91 -0.73 1.89
C LEU A 62 38.13 -1.50 3.19
N GLN A 63 37.37 -1.16 4.23
CA GLN A 63 37.57 -1.67 5.57
C GLN A 63 37.09 -3.10 5.75
N TYR A 64 37.71 -3.79 6.69
CA TYR A 64 37.14 -4.96 7.35
C TYR A 64 36.42 -4.49 8.62
N TYR A 65 35.11 -4.75 8.74
CA TYR A 65 34.40 -4.53 10.00
C TYR A 65 34.78 -5.62 11.01
N THR A 66 35.31 -5.23 12.16
CA THR A 66 35.72 -6.16 13.22
C THR A 66 34.61 -6.33 14.26
N ALA A 67 34.58 -7.49 14.90
CA ALA A 67 33.64 -7.79 15.98
C ALA A 67 34.36 -7.74 17.33
N ASN A 68 33.79 -6.99 18.29
CA ASN A 68 34.27 -6.89 19.67
C ASN A 68 35.79 -6.62 19.80
N ARG A 69 36.28 -5.67 19.01
CA ARG A 69 37.69 -5.23 19.04
C ARG A 69 37.78 -3.78 19.50
N SER A 70 38.37 -3.57 20.68
CA SER A 70 38.48 -2.26 21.34
C SER A 70 39.11 -1.16 20.48
N GLU A 71 40.02 -1.53 19.58
CA GLU A 71 40.70 -0.61 18.68
C GLU A 71 39.75 0.00 17.65
N ASN A 72 38.68 -0.70 17.27
CA ASN A 72 37.70 -0.24 16.30
C ASN A 72 36.37 0.17 16.94
N CYS A 73 36.02 -0.39 18.09
CA CYS A 73 34.77 -0.09 18.78
C CYS A 73 34.92 -0.25 20.29
N ARG A 74 34.69 0.84 21.03
CA ARG A 74 34.73 0.87 22.49
C ARG A 74 33.86 1.99 23.02
N VAL A 75 33.38 1.84 24.24
CA VAL A 75 32.85 2.93 25.06
C VAL A 75 33.99 3.47 25.91
N GLU A 76 34.18 4.79 25.88
CA GLU A 76 35.21 5.48 26.64
C GLU A 76 34.75 6.89 26.97
N ASN A 77 34.79 7.26 28.26
CA ASN A 77 34.44 8.61 28.75
C ASN A 77 33.01 9.05 28.40
N GLY A 78 32.03 8.15 28.47
CA GLY A 78 30.62 8.48 28.20
C GLY A 78 30.29 8.58 26.72
N SER A 79 31.09 7.99 25.82
CA SER A 79 30.77 7.96 24.40
C SER A 79 31.19 6.63 23.78
N LEU A 80 30.39 6.15 22.83
CA LEU A 80 30.77 5.12 21.89
C LEU A 80 31.73 5.72 20.86
N ILE A 81 32.88 5.08 20.71
CA ILE A 81 33.90 5.41 19.71
C ILE A 81 33.91 4.31 18.66
N ILE A 82 33.56 4.65 17.42
CA ILE A 82 33.76 3.82 16.24
C ILE A 82 34.98 4.38 15.49
N GLU A 83 36.05 3.60 15.37
CA GLU A 83 37.34 4.08 14.89
C GLU A 83 37.85 3.27 13.70
N ALA A 84 38.10 3.99 12.60
CA ALA A 84 38.74 3.41 11.43
C ALA A 84 40.26 3.51 11.56
N ARG A 85 40.95 2.40 11.30
CA ARG A 85 42.40 2.28 11.45
C ARG A 85 43.06 1.65 10.24
N ARG A 86 44.33 2.00 10.02
CA ARG A 86 45.21 1.15 9.22
C ARG A 86 45.73 0.03 10.08
N ASP A 87 45.19 -1.14 9.83
CA ASP A 87 45.54 -2.35 10.55
C ASP A 87 45.46 -3.52 9.56
N ASN A 88 46.57 -4.22 9.37
CA ASN A 88 46.62 -5.36 8.46
C ASN A 88 45.91 -6.54 9.13
N PHE A 89 44.59 -6.62 8.97
CA PHE A 89 43.72 -7.57 9.65
C PHE A 89 42.88 -8.34 8.62
N GLU A 90 42.86 -9.67 8.73
CA GLU A 90 42.08 -10.55 7.83
C GLU A 90 42.30 -10.24 6.33
N GLY A 91 43.54 -9.91 5.96
CA GLY A 91 43.94 -9.60 4.57
C GLY A 91 43.56 -8.21 4.08
N ARG A 92 43.05 -7.31 4.94
CA ARG A 92 42.75 -5.92 4.62
C ARG A 92 43.69 -4.98 5.34
N SER A 93 43.99 -3.84 4.73
CA SER A 93 44.87 -2.80 5.29
C SER A 93 44.11 -1.75 6.11
N VAL A 94 42.78 -1.83 6.13
CA VAL A 94 41.90 -0.92 6.86
C VAL A 94 40.91 -1.74 7.67
N THR A 95 40.67 -1.33 8.92
CA THR A 95 39.63 -1.89 9.80
C THR A 95 38.72 -0.78 10.28
N SER A 96 37.48 -1.14 10.63
CA SER A 96 36.49 -0.26 11.27
C SER A 96 35.49 -1.12 12.06
N ALA A 97 34.39 -0.54 12.52
CA ALA A 97 33.28 -1.29 13.12
C ALA A 97 31.92 -0.85 12.57
N SER A 98 30.97 -1.78 12.63
CA SER A 98 29.56 -1.60 12.31
C SER A 98 28.75 -2.32 13.37
N LEU A 99 28.00 -1.56 14.17
CA LEU A 99 27.14 -2.09 15.21
C LEU A 99 25.71 -2.18 14.69
N THR A 100 24.97 -3.15 15.19
CA THR A 100 23.56 -3.34 14.88
C THR A 100 22.79 -3.73 16.12
N THR A 101 21.56 -3.24 16.24
CA THR A 101 20.60 -3.68 17.27
C THR A 101 19.84 -4.94 16.83
N ARG A 102 20.11 -5.47 15.64
CA ARG A 102 19.47 -6.67 15.10
C ARG A 102 19.56 -7.83 16.11
N ARG A 103 18.42 -8.48 16.35
CA ARG A 103 18.20 -9.54 17.37
C ARG A 103 18.13 -9.06 18.83
N SER A 104 18.48 -7.82 19.11
CA SER A 104 18.40 -7.22 20.45
C SER A 104 17.17 -6.32 20.60
N ALA A 105 17.00 -5.38 19.66
CA ALA A 105 15.88 -4.47 19.62
C ALA A 105 15.57 -4.05 18.17
N SER A 106 14.28 -3.87 17.88
CA SER A 106 13.78 -3.26 16.66
C SER A 106 12.48 -2.55 16.98
N TRP A 107 12.13 -1.56 16.16
CA TRP A 107 10.96 -0.72 16.40
C TRP A 107 10.11 -0.61 15.16
N THR A 108 8.81 -0.45 15.36
CA THR A 108 7.89 0.06 14.34
C THR A 108 7.38 1.39 14.84
N TYR A 109 7.64 2.44 14.06
CA TYR A 109 7.40 3.83 14.44
C TYR A 109 8.21 4.28 15.66
N GLY A 110 8.34 5.59 15.81
CA GLY A 110 9.05 6.20 16.92
C GLY A 110 9.82 7.43 16.49
N ARG A 111 10.37 8.11 17.49
CA ARG A 111 11.44 9.08 17.30
C ARG A 111 12.75 8.41 17.67
N ILE A 112 13.69 8.34 16.74
CA ILE A 112 15.03 7.80 16.98
C ILE A 112 15.99 8.99 16.96
N GLU A 113 16.73 9.19 18.05
CA GLU A 113 17.74 10.23 18.21
C GLU A 113 19.11 9.59 18.40
N VAL A 114 20.10 10.09 17.67
CA VAL A 114 21.50 9.72 17.86
C VAL A 114 22.31 11.01 17.92
N ARG A 115 22.92 11.27 19.07
CA ARG A 115 23.80 12.43 19.25
C ARG A 115 25.23 12.04 18.94
N ALA A 116 25.80 12.64 17.90
CA ALA A 116 27.09 12.20 17.38
C ALA A 116 27.94 13.33 16.76
N GLN A 117 29.24 13.10 16.69
CA GLN A 117 30.23 13.90 15.97
C GLN A 117 30.85 13.04 14.86
N LEU A 118 30.79 13.52 13.62
CA LEU A 118 31.12 12.72 12.44
C LEU A 118 32.63 12.61 12.19
N ALA A 119 33.04 11.49 11.59
CA ALA A 119 34.44 11.23 11.27
C ALA A 119 34.93 12.11 10.11
N PRO A 120 35.93 12.98 10.31
CA PRO A 120 36.45 13.84 9.26
C PRO A 120 37.30 13.07 8.25
N GLY A 121 37.43 13.67 7.07
CA GLY A 121 38.47 13.36 6.09
C GLY A 121 37.96 12.66 4.84
N ARG A 122 38.53 13.05 3.69
CA ARG A 122 38.16 12.48 2.39
C ARG A 122 38.31 10.96 2.39
N GLY A 123 37.20 10.26 2.16
CA GLY A 123 37.12 8.81 2.18
C GLY A 123 36.33 8.24 3.36
N THR A 124 35.97 9.03 4.37
CA THR A 124 35.08 8.56 5.45
C THR A 124 33.62 8.54 4.99
N TRP A 125 32.87 7.57 5.50
CA TRP A 125 31.42 7.46 5.33
C TRP A 125 30.76 6.89 6.61
N PRO A 126 30.62 7.71 7.67
CA PRO A 126 29.79 7.39 8.82
C PRO A 126 28.30 7.39 8.43
N ALA A 127 27.55 6.45 9.01
CA ALA A 127 26.11 6.32 8.78
C ALA A 127 25.38 5.96 10.08
N ILE A 128 24.19 6.55 10.24
CA ILE A 128 23.16 6.23 11.23
C ILE A 128 21.91 5.89 10.45
N TRP A 129 21.49 4.63 10.50
CA TRP A 129 20.50 4.11 9.56
C TRP A 129 19.79 2.89 10.13
N MET A 130 18.65 2.54 9.54
CA MET A 130 17.82 1.42 9.97
C MET A 130 17.48 0.50 8.80
N LEU A 131 17.26 -0.77 9.10
CA LEU A 131 17.01 -1.81 8.09
C LEU A 131 15.94 -2.80 8.56
N GLY A 132 15.12 -3.30 7.64
CA GLY A 132 13.99 -4.16 7.99
C GLY A 132 14.44 -5.50 8.56
N ASP A 133 13.82 -5.93 9.66
CA ASP A 133 14.13 -7.22 10.29
C ASP A 133 13.85 -8.42 9.39
N ASN A 134 12.90 -8.27 8.47
CA ASN A 134 12.53 -9.27 7.48
C ASN A 134 13.51 -9.33 6.28
N ILE A 135 14.67 -8.68 6.34
CA ILE A 135 15.68 -8.71 5.26
C ILE A 135 16.08 -10.13 4.83
N ASP A 136 16.15 -11.10 5.74
CA ASP A 136 16.48 -12.49 5.36
C ASP A 136 15.34 -13.19 4.61
N GLU A 137 14.11 -12.68 4.72
CA GLU A 137 12.92 -13.22 4.10
C GLU A 137 12.67 -12.61 2.71
N VAL A 138 12.78 -11.28 2.61
CA VAL A 138 12.41 -10.52 1.39
C VAL A 138 13.59 -9.89 0.67
N GLY A 139 14.75 -9.79 1.32
CA GLY A 139 15.93 -9.12 0.77
C GLY A 139 15.81 -7.60 0.70
N TRP A 140 16.92 -6.95 0.36
CA TRP A 140 16.95 -5.54 0.02
C TRP A 140 16.65 -5.35 -1.48
N PRO A 141 15.91 -4.31 -1.91
CA PRO A 141 15.36 -3.19 -1.13
C PRO A 141 13.95 -3.44 -0.59
N HIS A 142 13.44 -4.68 -0.64
CA HIS A 142 12.07 -5.01 -0.24
C HIS A 142 11.81 -4.85 1.27
N CYS A 143 12.84 -5.05 2.10
CA CYS A 143 12.75 -4.86 3.55
C CYS A 143 12.61 -3.39 4.00
N GLY A 144 12.91 -2.45 3.10
CA GLY A 144 13.05 -1.03 3.42
C GLY A 144 14.37 -0.72 4.15
N GLU A 145 14.86 0.49 3.92
CA GLU A 145 16.02 1.09 4.60
C GLU A 145 15.74 2.58 4.85
N ILE A 146 16.08 3.03 6.05
CA ILE A 146 15.86 4.40 6.55
C ILE A 146 17.23 4.97 6.95
N ASP A 147 17.80 5.80 6.10
CA ASP A 147 19.07 6.45 6.37
C ASP A 147 18.82 7.77 7.11
N ILE A 148 18.90 7.73 8.44
CA ILE A 148 18.65 8.89 9.31
C ILE A 148 19.71 9.97 9.07
N MET A 149 20.96 9.54 8.91
CA MET A 149 22.09 10.38 8.54
C MET A 149 23.12 9.55 7.78
N GLU A 150 23.47 10.03 6.60
CA GLU A 150 24.69 9.66 5.90
C GLU A 150 25.55 10.90 5.64
N PHE A 151 26.86 10.70 5.64
CA PHE A 151 27.85 11.74 5.43
C PHE A 151 29.03 11.18 4.65
N VAL A 152 29.63 12.00 3.79
CA VAL A 152 30.86 11.63 3.07
C VAL A 152 31.94 12.67 3.32
N GLY A 153 33.09 12.26 3.84
CA GLY A 153 34.11 13.20 4.31
C GLY A 153 34.81 14.03 3.21
N TYR A 154 34.50 13.78 1.94
CA TYR A 154 34.91 14.66 0.84
C TYR A 154 34.00 15.89 0.68
N ASP A 155 32.79 15.85 1.25
CA ASP A 155 31.82 16.94 1.32
C ASP A 155 31.46 17.22 2.79
N PRO A 156 32.40 17.82 3.56
CA PRO A 156 32.41 17.74 5.02
C PRO A 156 31.34 18.58 5.72
N ASN A 157 30.52 19.31 4.97
CA ASN A 157 29.50 20.18 5.52
C ASN A 157 28.08 19.65 5.28
N THR A 158 27.91 18.56 4.55
CA THR A 158 26.59 18.08 4.12
C THR A 158 26.25 16.75 4.79
N VAL A 159 25.05 16.66 5.36
CA VAL A 159 24.43 15.37 5.71
C VAL A 159 23.25 15.07 4.80
N HIS A 160 22.99 13.79 4.62
CA HIS A 160 21.92 13.26 3.80
C HIS A 160 20.99 12.40 4.64
N GLY A 161 19.68 12.54 4.39
CA GLY A 161 18.67 11.61 4.85
C GLY A 161 18.06 10.95 3.64
N THR A 162 18.04 9.63 3.61
CA THR A 162 17.69 8.84 2.42
C THR A 162 16.70 7.73 2.77
N ILE A 163 15.80 7.46 1.83
CA ILE A 163 14.84 6.36 1.90
C ILE A 163 15.09 5.43 0.73
N HIS A 164 15.22 4.14 1.06
CA HIS A 164 15.25 3.07 0.08
C HIS A 164 14.08 2.08 0.24
N THR A 165 13.38 1.85 -0.86
CA THR A 165 12.26 0.91 -1.02
C THR A 165 12.37 0.19 -2.37
N THR A 166 11.44 -0.74 -2.66
CA THR A 166 11.40 -1.39 -3.99
C THR A 166 11.21 -0.39 -5.13
N ALA A 167 10.36 0.62 -4.94
CA ALA A 167 10.09 1.65 -5.94
C ALA A 167 11.14 2.79 -5.93
N TYR A 168 11.77 3.04 -4.79
CA TYR A 168 12.66 4.18 -4.57
C TYR A 168 14.03 3.71 -4.09
N ASN A 169 15.00 3.48 -4.97
CA ASN A 169 16.34 3.05 -4.55
C ASN A 169 17.45 3.49 -5.51
N HIS A 170 18.69 3.49 -5.00
CA HIS A 170 19.87 3.95 -5.73
C HIS A 170 20.21 3.11 -6.97
N ILE A 171 19.85 1.82 -7.01
CA ILE A 171 20.04 1.00 -8.22
C ILE A 171 19.19 1.55 -9.38
N GLN A 172 18.01 2.06 -9.06
CA GLN A 172 17.08 2.65 -10.03
C GLN A 172 17.24 4.17 -10.19
N ASN A 173 18.08 4.82 -9.37
CA ASN A 173 18.17 6.28 -9.23
C ASN A 173 16.80 6.93 -8.91
N THR A 174 16.01 6.25 -8.07
CA THR A 174 14.67 6.68 -7.68
C THR A 174 14.52 6.88 -6.18
N GLU A 175 15.60 6.78 -5.41
CA GLU A 175 15.62 7.06 -3.98
C GLU A 175 15.03 8.44 -3.67
N ARG A 176 14.55 8.58 -2.43
CA ARG A 176 14.02 9.84 -1.92
C ARG A 176 14.98 10.33 -0.85
N ASN A 177 15.48 11.54 -1.03
CA ASN A 177 16.43 12.12 -0.10
C ASN A 177 16.18 13.61 0.12
N GLY A 178 16.76 14.11 1.20
CA GLY A 178 17.04 15.51 1.42
C GLY A 178 18.43 15.67 2.03
N HIS A 179 18.89 16.91 2.13
CA HIS A 179 20.17 17.23 2.72
C HIS A 179 20.09 18.51 3.54
N LEU A 180 21.04 18.66 4.45
CA LEU A 180 21.21 19.88 5.22
C LEU A 180 22.71 20.14 5.44
N GLU A 181 23.08 21.43 5.47
CA GLU A 181 24.47 21.86 5.64
C GLU A 181 24.74 22.43 7.03
N PHE A 182 25.89 22.07 7.61
CA PHE A 182 26.45 22.64 8.83
C PHE A 182 27.98 22.77 8.69
N ASP A 183 28.57 23.80 9.28
CA ASP A 183 30.00 24.07 9.17
C ASP A 183 30.86 23.24 10.15
N ASP A 184 30.24 22.55 11.11
CA ASP A 184 30.91 21.96 12.27
C ASP A 184 30.58 20.48 12.54
N LEU A 185 30.00 19.75 11.56
CA LEU A 185 29.60 18.33 11.67
C LEU A 185 30.71 17.39 12.17
N THR A 186 31.97 17.72 11.90
CA THR A 186 33.14 16.92 12.29
C THR A 186 33.87 17.45 13.52
N THR A 187 33.45 18.59 14.06
CA THR A 187 34.08 19.29 15.20
C THR A 187 33.15 19.48 16.39
N ALA A 188 31.84 19.30 16.21
CA ALA A 188 30.81 19.40 17.23
C ALA A 188 29.89 18.18 17.21
N MET A 189 29.16 17.99 18.31
CA MET A 189 28.13 16.97 18.44
C MET A 189 26.79 17.56 17.99
N HIS A 190 26.10 16.86 17.10
CA HIS A 190 24.75 17.18 16.64
C HIS A 190 23.79 16.04 16.96
N VAL A 191 22.50 16.35 17.10
CA VAL A 191 21.44 15.35 17.25
C VAL A 191 20.85 15.05 15.88
N TYR A 192 21.12 13.86 15.35
CA TYR A 192 20.50 13.34 14.14
C TYR A 192 19.26 12.55 14.54
N SER A 193 18.11 12.86 13.94
CA SER A 193 16.88 12.17 14.32
C SER A 193 15.90 11.98 13.17
N VAL A 194 15.09 10.94 13.31
CA VAL A 194 13.91 10.71 12.49
C VAL A 194 12.70 10.56 13.40
N GLU A 195 11.61 11.23 13.06
CA GLU A 195 10.27 10.91 13.56
C GLU A 195 9.59 10.07 12.49
N TRP A 196 9.44 8.78 12.77
CA TRP A 196 8.84 7.80 11.89
C TRP A 196 7.46 7.43 12.41
N GLU A 197 6.43 7.78 11.62
CA GLU A 197 5.04 7.47 11.88
C GLU A 197 4.45 6.67 10.71
N ALA A 198 3.18 6.32 10.79
CA ALA A 198 2.56 5.42 9.83
C ALA A 198 2.21 6.08 8.49
N ASP A 199 2.06 7.40 8.51
CA ASP A 199 1.71 8.29 7.40
C ASP A 199 2.91 9.09 6.86
N GLU A 200 3.92 9.37 7.67
CA GLU A 200 5.13 10.06 7.21
C GLU A 200 6.38 9.76 8.05
N MET A 201 7.54 10.10 7.48
CA MET A 201 8.80 10.20 8.20
C MET A 201 9.38 11.60 8.03
N ARG A 202 9.86 12.18 9.13
CA ARG A 202 10.46 13.52 9.18
C ARG A 202 11.87 13.43 9.75
N PHE A 203 12.85 13.97 9.03
CA PHE A 203 14.26 13.88 9.38
C PHE A 203 14.80 15.23 9.83
N TYR A 204 15.60 15.21 10.89
CA TYR A 204 16.09 16.41 11.56
C TYR A 204 17.58 16.31 11.88
N VAL A 205 18.22 17.46 11.90
CA VAL A 205 19.51 17.69 12.58
C VAL A 205 19.30 18.83 13.55
N ASP A 206 19.58 18.63 14.85
CA ASP A 206 19.35 19.61 15.91
C ASP A 206 17.94 20.23 15.87
N ASP A 207 16.93 19.37 15.70
CA ASP A 207 15.51 19.71 15.55
C ASP A 207 15.17 20.58 14.31
N GLN A 208 16.11 20.80 13.40
CA GLN A 208 15.86 21.40 12.09
C GLN A 208 15.40 20.35 11.08
N LEU A 209 14.11 20.38 10.72
CA LEU A 209 13.53 19.53 9.68
C LEU A 209 14.18 19.83 8.33
N TYR A 210 14.67 18.81 7.63
CA TYR A 210 15.28 18.98 6.31
C TYR A 210 14.75 18.00 5.24
N PHE A 211 14.07 16.94 5.64
CA PHE A 211 13.49 15.97 4.71
C PHE A 211 12.22 15.36 5.30
N THR A 212 11.18 15.26 4.48
CA THR A 212 9.93 14.56 4.81
C THR A 212 9.62 13.55 3.72
N PHE A 213 9.38 12.30 4.10
CA PHE A 213 8.92 11.24 3.22
C PHE A 213 7.49 10.83 3.58
N GLN A 214 6.56 11.01 2.65
CA GLN A 214 5.13 10.75 2.84
C GLN A 214 4.76 9.33 2.41
N ASN A 215 3.92 8.66 3.20
CA ASN A 215 3.20 7.47 2.78
C ASN A 215 2.14 7.89 1.74
N ASP A 216 2.16 7.25 0.56
CA ASP A 216 1.22 7.57 -0.51
C ASP A 216 -0.22 7.10 -0.23
N GLY A 217 -0.45 6.40 0.88
CA GLY A 217 -1.76 5.90 1.30
C GLY A 217 -2.28 4.75 0.43
N GLN A 218 -1.50 4.26 -0.54
CA GLN A 218 -1.93 3.24 -1.51
C GLN A 218 -1.86 1.81 -0.96
N ASN A 219 -1.37 1.65 0.28
CA ASN A 219 -1.13 0.35 0.90
C ASN A 219 -0.26 -0.58 0.04
N ASN A 220 0.85 -0.02 -0.45
CA ASN A 220 1.77 -0.72 -1.34
C ASN A 220 3.16 -0.79 -0.71
N ASP A 221 3.60 -2.01 -0.38
CA ASP A 221 4.93 -2.26 0.19
C ASP A 221 6.07 -1.83 -0.71
N ALA A 222 5.84 -1.73 -2.03
CA ALA A 222 6.86 -1.25 -2.93
C ALA A 222 7.22 0.22 -2.68
N THR A 223 6.25 1.03 -2.24
CA THR A 223 6.43 2.45 -1.94
C THR A 223 6.54 2.74 -0.44
N TRP A 224 5.93 1.91 0.43
CA TRP A 224 5.95 2.06 1.88
C TRP A 224 6.06 0.72 2.65
N PRO A 225 7.24 0.10 2.73
CA PRO A 225 7.47 -1.10 3.54
C PRO A 225 7.56 -0.80 5.06
N PHE A 226 7.52 0.47 5.45
CA PHE A 226 7.82 0.99 6.79
C PHE A 226 6.66 0.89 7.79
N HIS A 227 5.90 -0.19 7.70
CA HIS A 227 4.90 -0.60 8.69
C HIS A 227 5.33 -1.89 9.41
N ARG A 228 6.63 -2.23 9.31
CA ARG A 228 7.27 -3.41 9.90
C ARG A 228 8.46 -3.01 10.78
N PRO A 229 8.92 -3.87 11.70
CA PRO A 229 10.08 -3.58 12.54
C PRO A 229 11.36 -3.32 11.76
N GLN A 230 12.10 -2.30 12.19
CA GLN A 230 13.40 -1.90 11.67
C GLN A 230 14.42 -1.90 12.81
N HIS A 231 15.61 -2.47 12.60
CA HIS A 231 16.72 -2.40 13.55
C HIS A 231 17.69 -1.28 13.18
N LEU A 232 18.23 -0.60 14.18
CA LEU A 232 19.23 0.48 14.04
C LEU A 232 20.64 -0.08 13.78
N LYS A 233 21.41 0.66 12.98
CA LYS A 233 22.80 0.38 12.62
C LYS A 233 23.64 1.66 12.72
N LEU A 234 24.86 1.50 13.22
CA LEU A 234 25.86 2.57 13.35
C LEU A 234 27.17 2.07 12.75
N ASN A 235 27.71 2.73 11.74
CA ASN A 235 28.99 2.33 11.17
C ASN A 235 29.83 3.50 10.68
N LEU A 236 31.12 3.21 10.51
CA LEU A 236 32.07 4.08 9.82
C LEU A 236 32.68 3.31 8.65
N ALA A 237 32.08 3.48 7.46
CA ALA A 237 32.65 2.96 6.22
C ALA A 237 33.83 3.82 5.77
N ILE A 238 34.71 3.22 4.96
CA ILE A 238 35.87 3.88 4.38
C ILE A 238 35.97 3.55 2.89
N GLY A 239 35.97 4.58 2.06
CA GLY A 239 35.96 4.41 0.61
C GLY A 239 34.58 3.98 0.11
N GLY A 240 34.55 2.91 -0.68
CA GLY A 240 33.33 2.48 -1.36
C GLY A 240 32.95 3.36 -2.55
N ASP A 241 31.86 2.99 -3.21
CA ASP A 241 31.38 3.65 -4.43
C ASP A 241 31.00 5.12 -4.18
N TRP A 242 30.53 5.45 -2.97
CA TRP A 242 30.18 6.81 -2.59
C TRP A 242 31.23 7.51 -1.73
N GLY A 243 31.52 7.05 -0.51
CA GLY A 243 32.52 7.67 0.37
C GLY A 243 33.92 7.82 -0.26
N GLY A 244 34.27 6.91 -1.17
CA GLY A 244 35.51 6.88 -1.93
C GLY A 244 35.44 7.47 -3.33
N ALA A 245 34.33 8.11 -3.72
CA ALA A 245 34.15 8.69 -5.06
C ALA A 245 35.24 9.71 -5.43
N GLN A 246 35.81 10.39 -4.42
CA GLN A 246 36.96 11.30 -4.58
C GLN A 246 38.30 10.71 -4.09
N GLY A 247 38.37 9.39 -3.95
CA GLY A 247 39.49 8.66 -3.35
C GLY A 247 39.50 8.70 -1.82
N VAL A 248 40.49 8.05 -1.22
CA VAL A 248 40.67 8.01 0.24
C VAL A 248 42.01 8.65 0.61
N ASP A 249 41.98 9.64 1.50
CA ASP A 249 43.19 10.26 2.02
C ASP A 249 43.84 9.33 3.06
N SER A 250 45.11 9.00 2.85
CA SER A 250 45.85 8.10 3.73
C SER A 250 46.19 8.69 5.10
N SER A 251 46.08 10.00 5.27
CA SER A 251 46.43 10.72 6.50
C SER A 251 45.30 10.78 7.53
N ILE A 252 44.09 10.36 7.16
CA ILE A 252 42.91 10.41 8.05
C ILE A 252 43.01 9.44 9.23
N TYR A 253 43.88 8.43 9.18
CA TYR A 253 43.90 7.38 10.20
C TYR A 253 44.78 7.73 11.41
N PRO A 254 44.33 7.40 12.63
CA PRO A 254 42.98 6.94 12.97
C PRO A 254 41.97 8.09 12.85
N THR A 255 40.75 7.78 12.38
CA THR A 255 39.61 8.71 12.37
C THR A 255 38.44 8.08 13.12
N GLN A 256 37.67 8.90 13.82
CA GLN A 256 36.68 8.47 14.80
C GLN A 256 35.32 9.06 14.48
N PHE A 257 34.30 8.21 14.56
CA PHE A 257 32.90 8.58 14.64
C PHE A 257 32.47 8.39 16.10
N LEU A 258 32.08 9.49 16.76
CA LEU A 258 31.78 9.52 18.19
C LEU A 258 30.27 9.63 18.39
N VAL A 259 29.70 8.78 19.25
CA VAL A 259 28.28 8.77 19.58
C VAL A 259 28.13 8.93 21.09
N ASP A 260 27.48 10.01 21.50
CA ASP A 260 27.20 10.35 22.90
C ASP A 260 26.04 9.51 23.45
N TYR A 261 24.94 9.40 22.69
CA TYR A 261 23.83 8.52 23.06
C TYR A 261 23.03 8.06 21.84
N VAL A 262 22.27 7.00 22.05
CA VAL A 262 21.14 6.60 21.20
C VAL A 262 19.89 6.53 22.06
N ARG A 263 18.82 7.22 21.64
CA ARG A 263 17.53 7.20 22.32
C ARG A 263 16.40 6.90 21.35
N VAL A 264 15.48 6.05 21.78
CA VAL A 264 14.26 5.74 21.02
C VAL A 264 13.05 6.06 21.87
N TYR A 265 12.15 6.84 21.28
CA TYR A 265 10.90 7.26 21.89
C TYR A 265 9.72 6.74 21.06
N GLN A 266 8.62 6.47 21.74
CA GLN A 266 7.33 6.22 21.12
C GLN A 266 6.31 7.22 21.64
N ARG A 267 5.26 7.50 20.87
CA ARG A 267 4.21 8.39 21.38
C ARG A 267 3.51 7.75 22.57
N LYS A 268 3.19 8.56 23.59
CA LYS A 268 2.35 8.17 24.73
C LYS A 268 0.93 7.78 24.31
N GLN A 269 0.46 8.39 23.23
CA GLN A 269 -0.82 8.11 22.57
C GLN A 269 -0.59 8.22 21.07
N SER A 270 -0.97 7.19 20.32
CA SER A 270 -0.94 7.25 18.86
C SER A 270 -1.87 8.36 18.37
N PRO A 271 -1.53 9.07 17.29
CA PRO A 271 -2.42 10.07 16.73
C PRO A 271 -3.74 9.39 16.34
N PRO A 272 -4.88 10.09 16.46
CA PRO A 272 -6.15 9.56 15.99
C PRO A 272 -6.09 9.32 14.48
N TYR A 273 -6.30 8.09 14.05
CA TYR A 273 -6.36 7.72 12.63
C TYR A 273 -7.76 7.92 12.07
N SER A 274 -7.86 8.26 10.79
CA SER A 274 -9.13 8.29 10.06
C SER A 274 -9.25 7.10 9.11
N VAL A 275 -10.46 6.60 8.92
CA VAL A 275 -10.74 5.61 7.85
C VAL A 275 -11.80 6.22 6.95
N ASN A 276 -11.38 6.69 5.78
CA ASN A 276 -12.26 7.16 4.72
C ASN A 276 -12.69 5.94 3.91
N LEU A 277 -14.01 5.68 3.87
CA LEU A 277 -14.58 4.56 3.15
C LEU A 277 -15.44 5.08 2.00
N ASN A 278 -15.12 4.66 0.78
CA ASN A 278 -15.75 5.11 -0.45
C ASN A 278 -16.40 3.94 -1.20
N ALA A 279 -17.41 4.22 -2.00
CA ALA A 279 -18.01 3.28 -2.94
C ALA A 279 -17.71 3.74 -4.37
N SER A 280 -17.33 2.79 -5.21
CA SER A 280 -17.05 2.95 -6.63
C SER A 280 -18.06 2.08 -7.39
N GLY A 281 -18.95 2.69 -8.17
CA GLY A 281 -20.12 2.01 -8.75
C GLY A 281 -21.34 1.91 -7.81
N PRO A 282 -22.46 1.36 -8.31
CA PRO A 282 -23.71 1.23 -7.54
C PRO A 282 -23.60 0.32 -6.31
N GLY A 283 -23.74 0.90 -5.12
CA GLY A 283 -23.75 0.21 -3.83
C GLY A 283 -23.39 1.16 -2.69
N ILE A 284 -23.43 0.66 -1.46
CA ILE A 284 -23.07 1.41 -0.26
C ILE A 284 -21.97 0.70 0.52
N VAL A 285 -21.24 1.47 1.30
CA VAL A 285 -20.19 0.98 2.19
C VAL A 285 -20.42 1.49 3.60
N GLU A 286 -20.14 0.64 4.58
CA GLU A 286 -20.26 0.98 6.00
C GLU A 286 -19.02 0.51 6.77
N ILE A 287 -18.74 1.19 7.87
CA ILE A 287 -17.66 0.86 8.80
C ILE A 287 -18.24 0.71 10.20
N HIS A 288 -17.85 -0.37 10.89
CA HIS A 288 -18.37 -0.72 12.21
C HIS A 288 -17.24 -1.05 13.20
N PRO A 289 -17.15 -0.36 14.36
CA PRO A 289 -17.97 0.80 14.75
C PRO A 289 -17.56 2.06 13.97
N ALA A 290 -18.53 2.85 13.50
CA ALA A 290 -18.23 4.13 12.88
C ALA A 290 -17.77 5.17 13.92
N LYS A 291 -16.56 5.71 13.73
CA LYS A 291 -15.98 6.79 14.54
C LYS A 291 -15.37 7.85 13.63
N GLU A 292 -15.30 9.09 14.13
CA GLU A 292 -14.53 10.17 13.49
C GLU A 292 -13.03 9.85 13.50
N HIS A 293 -12.58 9.19 14.58
CA HIS A 293 -11.19 8.82 14.80
C HIS A 293 -11.07 7.45 15.48
N TYR A 294 -10.02 6.71 15.11
CA TYR A 294 -9.68 5.40 15.63
C TYR A 294 -8.32 5.46 16.33
N GLN A 295 -8.14 4.67 17.38
CA GLN A 295 -6.84 4.48 18.01
C GLN A 295 -6.02 3.42 17.26
N ASP A 296 -4.71 3.47 17.42
CA ASP A 296 -3.81 2.43 16.91
C ASP A 296 -4.20 1.03 17.41
N GLY A 297 -4.20 0.07 16.50
CA GLY A 297 -4.56 -1.30 16.78
C GLY A 297 -6.06 -1.57 16.88
N GLU A 298 -6.93 -0.56 16.75
CA GLU A 298 -8.38 -0.79 16.74
C GLU A 298 -8.79 -1.64 15.54
N VAL A 299 -9.65 -2.64 15.78
CA VAL A 299 -10.22 -3.46 14.72
C VAL A 299 -11.56 -2.89 14.31
N VAL A 300 -11.72 -2.62 13.02
CA VAL A 300 -12.99 -2.19 12.42
C VAL A 300 -13.43 -3.18 11.36
N THR A 301 -14.73 -3.31 11.19
CA THR A 301 -15.35 -4.15 10.16
C THR A 301 -15.82 -3.24 9.03
N LEU A 302 -15.32 -3.47 7.82
CA LEU A 302 -15.80 -2.85 6.60
C LEU A 302 -16.89 -3.74 6.01
N VAL A 303 -18.01 -3.15 5.64
CA VAL A 303 -19.15 -3.82 5.00
C VAL A 303 -19.38 -3.15 3.65
N ALA A 304 -19.41 -3.95 2.59
CA ALA A 304 -19.78 -3.56 1.25
C ALA A 304 -21.15 -4.19 0.94
N ASP A 305 -22.14 -3.35 0.65
CA ASP A 305 -23.49 -3.74 0.24
C ASP A 305 -23.69 -3.30 -1.22
N PRO A 306 -23.35 -4.18 -2.20
CA PRO A 306 -23.53 -3.88 -3.61
C PRO A 306 -25.01 -3.68 -3.94
N ASP A 307 -25.31 -2.73 -4.82
CA ASP A 307 -26.67 -2.61 -5.36
C ASP A 307 -27.06 -3.87 -6.15
N LEU A 308 -28.35 -4.00 -6.42
CA LEU A 308 -28.88 -5.18 -7.09
C LEU A 308 -28.22 -5.45 -8.44
N GLY A 309 -27.83 -6.70 -8.67
CA GLY A 309 -27.15 -7.11 -9.89
C GLY A 309 -25.66 -6.76 -9.87
N MET A 310 -25.17 -6.00 -8.90
CA MET A 310 -23.75 -5.74 -8.70
C MET A 310 -23.13 -6.81 -7.79
N ARG A 311 -21.81 -6.93 -7.84
CA ARG A 311 -21.01 -7.66 -6.86
C ARG A 311 -19.82 -6.80 -6.45
N LEU A 312 -19.32 -6.99 -5.24
CA LEU A 312 -18.00 -6.46 -4.90
C LEU A 312 -16.96 -7.11 -5.83
N GLY A 313 -16.26 -6.29 -6.60
CA GLY A 313 -15.10 -6.66 -7.41
C GLY A 313 -13.85 -6.77 -6.55
N LYS A 314 -13.51 -5.70 -5.83
CA LYS A 314 -12.37 -5.65 -4.90
C LYS A 314 -12.51 -4.47 -3.93
N TRP A 315 -11.71 -4.48 -2.87
CA TRP A 315 -11.40 -3.27 -2.10
C TRP A 315 -10.15 -2.63 -2.73
N LYS A 316 -10.26 -1.41 -3.27
CA LYS A 316 -9.14 -0.62 -3.79
C LYS A 316 -8.41 0.08 -2.64
N ASN A 317 -7.12 0.37 -2.84
CA ASN A 317 -6.21 0.98 -1.85
C ASN A 317 -6.07 0.19 -0.54
N ALA A 318 -6.45 -1.09 -0.57
CA ALA A 318 -6.30 -2.02 0.52
C ALA A 318 -6.03 -3.42 -0.03
N GLN A 319 -5.02 -4.11 0.51
CA GLN A 319 -4.76 -5.51 0.19
C GLN A 319 -5.73 -6.40 0.99
N LEU A 320 -7.02 -6.32 0.65
CA LEU A 320 -8.09 -7.05 1.34
C LEU A 320 -8.66 -8.12 0.42
N GLU A 321 -9.07 -9.23 1.04
CA GLU A 321 -9.81 -10.27 0.34
C GLU A 321 -11.12 -9.72 -0.22
N ARG A 322 -11.61 -10.38 -1.27
CA ARG A 322 -12.87 -10.04 -1.93
C ARG A 322 -14.06 -10.57 -1.11
N GLN A 323 -14.25 -10.00 0.08
CA GLN A 323 -15.35 -10.32 0.99
C GLN A 323 -16.20 -9.09 1.21
N LEU A 324 -17.53 -9.28 1.20
CA LEU A 324 -18.50 -8.23 1.47
C LEU A 324 -18.37 -7.70 2.90
N GLU A 325 -17.90 -8.51 3.83
CA GLU A 325 -17.56 -8.11 5.18
C GLU A 325 -16.11 -8.50 5.44
N THR A 326 -15.28 -7.54 5.86
CA THR A 326 -13.87 -7.80 6.18
C THR A 326 -13.41 -6.95 7.36
N GLN A 327 -12.42 -7.43 8.11
CA GLN A 327 -11.87 -6.71 9.25
C GLN A 327 -10.49 -6.16 8.93
N ILE A 328 -10.24 -4.92 9.37
CA ILE A 328 -8.93 -4.30 9.28
C ILE A 328 -8.48 -3.84 10.67
N VAL A 329 -7.16 -3.82 10.87
CA VAL A 329 -6.52 -3.16 12.00
C VAL A 329 -6.16 -1.75 11.58
N VAL A 330 -6.70 -0.75 12.28
CA VAL A 330 -6.39 0.67 12.03
C VAL A 330 -5.10 1.01 12.75
N ASN A 331 -4.02 1.11 11.99
CA ASN A 331 -2.69 1.51 12.47
C ASN A 331 -2.12 2.72 11.71
N ARG A 332 -2.93 3.29 10.83
CA ARG A 332 -2.69 4.52 10.07
C ARG A 332 -4.01 5.06 9.56
N SER A 333 -3.99 6.30 9.07
CA SER A 333 -5.10 6.81 8.30
C SER A 333 -5.22 6.08 6.96
N LEU A 334 -6.43 5.65 6.60
CA LEU A 334 -6.70 4.81 5.44
C LEU A 334 -7.77 5.44 4.55
N ASP A 335 -7.59 5.32 3.24
CA ASP A 335 -8.60 5.68 2.24
C ASP A 335 -8.90 4.43 1.39
N ILE A 336 -10.05 3.80 1.66
CA ILE A 336 -10.43 2.49 1.11
C ILE A 336 -11.67 2.65 0.26
N THR A 337 -11.67 2.05 -0.93
CA THR A 337 -12.83 2.11 -1.83
C THR A 337 -13.35 0.71 -2.14
N ALA A 338 -14.62 0.41 -1.84
CA ALA A 338 -15.28 -0.79 -2.37
C ALA A 338 -15.62 -0.57 -3.84
N ASP A 339 -15.20 -1.50 -4.69
CA ASP A 339 -15.49 -1.43 -6.11
C ASP A 339 -16.61 -2.38 -6.49
N PHE A 340 -17.75 -1.85 -6.91
CA PHE A 340 -18.95 -2.60 -7.28
C PHE A 340 -19.02 -2.77 -8.79
N VAL A 341 -19.01 -4.03 -9.23
CA VAL A 341 -18.96 -4.41 -10.64
C VAL A 341 -20.19 -5.22 -11.04
N ASP A 342 -20.74 -4.97 -12.23
CA ASP A 342 -21.82 -5.78 -12.80
C ASP A 342 -21.21 -7.07 -13.40
N PRO A 343 -21.53 -8.27 -12.87
CA PRO A 343 -21.08 -9.54 -13.44
C PRO A 343 -21.67 -9.83 -14.83
N ASN A 344 -22.77 -9.17 -15.21
CA ASN A 344 -23.43 -9.33 -16.50
C ASN A 344 -23.05 -8.24 -17.50
N ALA A 345 -22.08 -7.38 -17.17
CA ALA A 345 -21.53 -6.43 -18.13
C ALA A 345 -21.08 -7.17 -19.40
N LEU A 346 -21.53 -6.68 -20.55
CA LEU A 346 -21.22 -7.26 -21.85
C LEU A 346 -19.74 -7.11 -22.20
N ASN A 347 -19.08 -6.12 -21.62
CA ASN A 347 -17.66 -5.88 -21.75
C ASN A 347 -16.87 -6.47 -20.57
N ARG A 348 -15.59 -6.73 -20.80
CA ARG A 348 -14.66 -7.37 -19.84
C ARG A 348 -13.67 -6.36 -19.26
N ASN A 349 -13.02 -6.74 -18.16
CA ASN A 349 -11.97 -5.93 -17.52
C ASN A 349 -12.41 -4.47 -17.31
N SER A 350 -13.59 -4.30 -16.71
CA SER A 350 -14.27 -3.02 -16.55
C SER A 350 -13.61 -2.10 -15.53
N ASP A 351 -12.92 -2.68 -14.55
CA ASP A 351 -12.29 -2.00 -13.40
C ASP A 351 -10.77 -1.83 -13.54
N PHE A 352 -10.24 -2.24 -14.71
CA PHE A 352 -8.83 -2.22 -15.07
C PHE A 352 -7.90 -2.76 -13.98
N SER A 353 -8.34 -3.71 -13.15
CA SER A 353 -7.72 -3.97 -11.85
C SER A 353 -6.31 -4.56 -11.89
N SER A 354 -5.93 -5.22 -12.97
CA SER A 354 -4.64 -5.89 -13.13
C SER A 354 -3.88 -5.51 -14.40
N SER A 355 -4.51 -4.78 -15.33
CA SER A 355 -3.93 -4.18 -16.54
C SER A 355 -5.02 -3.53 -17.40
N LEU A 356 -4.62 -2.93 -18.53
CA LEU A 356 -5.54 -2.54 -19.62
C LEU A 356 -5.82 -3.68 -20.62
N SER A 357 -5.55 -4.95 -20.26
CA SER A 357 -5.74 -6.08 -21.16
C SER A 357 -7.20 -6.21 -21.64
N GLY A 358 -7.38 -6.57 -22.91
CA GLY A 358 -8.69 -6.64 -23.54
C GLY A 358 -9.25 -5.30 -24.06
N TRP A 359 -8.56 -4.18 -23.79
CA TRP A 359 -8.90 -2.87 -24.34
C TRP A 359 -7.92 -2.49 -25.46
N TYR A 360 -8.44 -1.87 -26.52
CA TYR A 360 -7.63 -1.33 -27.60
C TYR A 360 -7.37 0.16 -27.37
N ASN A 361 -6.27 0.64 -27.93
CA ASN A 361 -5.98 2.06 -28.06
C ASN A 361 -5.64 2.39 -29.51
N TYR A 362 -5.94 3.63 -29.91
CA TYR A 362 -5.55 4.17 -31.21
C TYR A 362 -5.12 5.61 -31.04
N ILE A 363 -3.96 5.95 -31.59
CA ILE A 363 -3.41 7.30 -31.60
C ILE A 363 -3.03 7.61 -33.04
N ASP A 364 -3.70 8.59 -33.64
CA ASP A 364 -3.37 9.07 -34.98
C ASP A 364 -2.02 9.80 -34.98
N SER A 365 -1.32 9.71 -36.11
CA SER A 365 0.00 10.33 -36.31
C SER A 365 0.04 11.86 -36.08
N SER A 366 -1.11 12.55 -36.16
CA SER A 366 -1.20 13.99 -35.89
C SER A 366 -1.21 14.34 -34.39
N ALA A 367 -1.55 13.39 -33.51
CA ALA A 367 -1.62 13.54 -32.07
C ALA A 367 -0.41 12.88 -31.36
N THR A 368 -0.21 13.22 -30.09
CA THR A 368 0.75 12.55 -29.21
C THR A 368 0.07 12.30 -27.88
N ALA A 369 -0.05 11.03 -27.51
CA ALA A 369 -0.66 10.60 -26.27
C ALA A 369 0.02 9.35 -25.71
N SER A 370 -0.18 9.10 -24.42
CA SER A 370 0.18 7.87 -23.72
C SER A 370 -1.08 7.29 -23.07
N ILE A 371 -1.31 5.99 -23.24
CA ILE A 371 -2.45 5.28 -22.64
C ILE A 371 -1.88 4.15 -21.78
N THR A 372 -1.95 4.31 -20.47
CA THR A 372 -1.35 3.40 -19.48
C THR A 372 -2.32 3.17 -18.33
N GLN A 373 -2.06 2.16 -17.50
CA GLN A 373 -2.77 2.02 -16.22
C GLN A 373 -2.15 3.00 -15.21
N SER A 374 -2.98 3.65 -14.39
CA SER A 374 -2.51 4.45 -13.24
C SER A 374 -2.11 3.52 -12.07
N PRO A 375 -1.32 3.99 -11.10
CA PRO A 375 -1.04 3.22 -9.88
C PRO A 375 -2.30 2.83 -9.10
N ALA A 376 -3.35 3.65 -9.16
CA ALA A 376 -4.66 3.36 -8.56
C ALA A 376 -5.48 2.32 -9.36
N GLY A 377 -4.96 1.86 -10.51
CA GLY A 377 -5.61 0.89 -11.37
C GLY A 377 -6.59 1.49 -12.37
N GLU A 378 -6.56 2.79 -12.65
CA GLU A 378 -7.45 3.44 -13.64
C GLU A 378 -6.82 3.43 -15.05
N ALA A 379 -7.62 3.53 -16.11
CA ALA A 379 -7.10 3.82 -17.44
C ALA A 379 -6.73 5.30 -17.57
N LYS A 380 -5.42 5.59 -17.65
CA LYS A 380 -4.86 6.93 -17.81
C LYS A 380 -4.57 7.24 -19.27
N ILE A 381 -5.23 8.26 -19.81
CA ILE A 381 -5.10 8.73 -21.19
C ILE A 381 -4.51 10.15 -21.16
N ALA A 382 -3.19 10.25 -21.31
CA ALA A 382 -2.45 11.51 -21.24
C ALA A 382 -2.12 12.04 -22.64
N ILE A 383 -2.72 13.15 -23.05
CA ILE A 383 -2.55 13.78 -24.37
C ILE A 383 -1.63 14.99 -24.24
N SER A 384 -0.40 14.87 -24.74
CA SER A 384 0.59 15.95 -24.75
C SER A 384 0.47 16.84 -25.98
N LYS A 385 -0.06 16.31 -27.08
CA LYS A 385 -0.39 17.06 -28.29
C LYS A 385 -1.70 16.57 -28.89
N ALA A 386 -2.72 17.43 -28.85
CA ALA A 386 -3.99 17.18 -29.50
C ALA A 386 -3.87 17.10 -31.02
N GLY A 387 -4.71 16.25 -31.60
CA GLY A 387 -5.02 16.25 -33.03
C GLY A 387 -6.14 17.22 -33.37
N SER A 388 -6.65 17.15 -34.61
CA SER A 388 -7.74 17.99 -35.09
C SER A 388 -9.12 17.35 -34.95
N GLN A 389 -9.22 16.05 -34.66
CA GLN A 389 -10.49 15.32 -34.51
C GLN A 389 -10.54 14.52 -33.21
N HIS A 390 -11.74 14.36 -32.64
CA HIS A 390 -11.88 13.69 -31.34
C HIS A 390 -11.40 12.24 -31.39
N TRP A 391 -11.55 11.57 -32.53
CA TRP A 391 -11.12 10.20 -32.75
C TRP A 391 -9.60 10.05 -32.96
N HIS A 392 -8.82 11.13 -33.00
CA HIS A 392 -7.35 11.02 -33.13
C HIS A 392 -6.70 10.37 -31.90
N VAL A 393 -7.39 10.32 -30.77
CA VAL A 393 -7.02 9.51 -29.60
C VAL A 393 -8.25 8.75 -29.15
N GLN A 394 -8.18 7.42 -29.21
CA GLN A 394 -9.26 6.51 -28.81
C GLN A 394 -8.77 5.48 -27.79
N PHE A 395 -9.68 5.12 -26.90
CA PHE A 395 -9.56 3.99 -26.00
C PHE A 395 -10.89 3.25 -25.96
N GLY A 396 -10.91 1.93 -26.07
CA GLY A 396 -12.17 1.21 -26.21
C GLY A 396 -12.06 -0.30 -26.13
N GLN A 397 -13.21 -0.97 -26.27
CA GLN A 397 -13.29 -2.43 -26.30
C GLN A 397 -14.27 -2.87 -27.38
N GLY A 398 -13.83 -3.81 -28.23
CA GLY A 398 -14.63 -4.37 -29.32
C GLY A 398 -15.19 -5.76 -29.00
N ASN A 399 -15.73 -6.43 -30.03
CA ASN A 399 -16.36 -7.76 -29.96
C ASN A 399 -17.58 -7.83 -29.01
N LEU A 400 -18.37 -6.76 -28.98
CA LEU A 400 -19.57 -6.67 -28.15
C LEU A 400 -20.82 -6.98 -28.98
N SER A 401 -21.69 -7.84 -28.48
CA SER A 401 -22.95 -8.18 -29.16
C SER A 401 -24.06 -7.23 -28.76
N LEU A 402 -24.62 -6.52 -29.73
CA LEU A 402 -25.77 -5.63 -29.57
C LEU A 402 -26.93 -6.12 -30.43
N GLU A 403 -28.04 -6.48 -29.80
CA GLU A 403 -29.26 -6.94 -30.44
C GLU A 403 -30.22 -5.79 -30.80
N ASN A 404 -30.83 -5.87 -31.97
CA ASN A 404 -31.83 -4.91 -32.45
C ASN A 404 -33.04 -4.86 -31.50
N GLY A 405 -33.49 -3.66 -31.20
CA GLY A 405 -34.66 -3.37 -30.36
C GLY A 405 -34.36 -3.33 -28.87
N LYS A 406 -33.20 -3.85 -28.43
CA LYS A 406 -32.80 -3.81 -27.03
C LYS A 406 -32.26 -2.43 -26.62
N ARG A 407 -32.53 -2.07 -25.38
CA ARG A 407 -31.95 -0.92 -24.66
C ARG A 407 -30.66 -1.33 -23.97
N TYR A 408 -29.72 -0.40 -23.97
CA TYR A 408 -28.42 -0.55 -23.33
C TYR A 408 -28.06 0.71 -22.55
N GLU A 409 -27.26 0.53 -21.51
CA GLU A 409 -26.61 1.61 -20.78
C GLU A 409 -25.10 1.35 -20.79
N LEU A 410 -24.33 2.34 -21.26
CA LEU A 410 -22.90 2.45 -21.00
C LEU A 410 -22.72 3.38 -19.80
N SER A 411 -22.07 2.90 -18.75
CA SER A 411 -21.75 3.69 -17.57
C SER A 411 -20.27 3.56 -17.20
N PHE A 412 -19.66 4.64 -16.71
CA PHE A 412 -18.22 4.70 -16.41
C PHE A 412 -17.93 5.82 -15.42
N ASP A 413 -16.85 5.70 -14.66
CA ASP A 413 -16.33 6.76 -13.79
C ASP A 413 -15.19 7.49 -14.51
N ALA A 414 -15.19 8.82 -14.43
CA ALA A 414 -14.16 9.62 -15.08
C ALA A 414 -13.81 10.91 -14.31
N LYS A 415 -12.56 11.36 -14.47
CA LYS A 415 -12.05 12.68 -14.08
C LYS A 415 -10.92 13.14 -15.01
N THR A 416 -10.51 14.40 -14.89
CA THR A 416 -9.26 14.92 -15.45
C THR A 416 -8.26 15.24 -14.35
N GLU A 417 -6.95 15.06 -14.59
CA GLU A 417 -5.91 15.41 -13.61
C GLU A 417 -5.84 16.93 -13.37
N SER A 418 -6.29 17.74 -14.32
CA SER A 418 -6.33 19.21 -14.19
C SER A 418 -7.35 19.84 -15.10
N GLY A 419 -7.86 21.02 -14.69
CA GLY A 419 -8.75 21.84 -15.50
C GLY A 419 -10.06 21.15 -15.86
N SER A 420 -10.42 21.20 -17.15
CA SER A 420 -11.58 20.51 -17.70
C SER A 420 -11.22 19.88 -19.04
N LEU A 421 -11.78 18.70 -19.32
CA LEU A 421 -11.49 17.94 -20.52
C LEU A 421 -12.78 17.36 -21.12
N SER A 422 -12.94 17.47 -22.44
CA SER A 422 -14.09 16.91 -23.15
C SER A 422 -13.81 15.47 -23.58
N LEU A 423 -14.70 14.55 -23.21
CA LEU A 423 -14.65 13.14 -23.60
C LEU A 423 -15.94 12.76 -24.32
N ILE A 424 -15.83 12.08 -25.47
CA ILE A 424 -16.99 11.48 -26.13
C ILE A 424 -17.00 9.99 -25.81
N ALA A 425 -18.08 9.50 -25.21
CA ALA A 425 -18.33 8.06 -25.11
C ALA A 425 -19.31 7.65 -26.20
N ALA A 426 -18.99 6.57 -26.92
CA ALA A 426 -19.74 6.11 -28.08
C ALA A 426 -19.87 4.58 -28.13
N LEU A 427 -20.95 4.12 -28.73
CA LEU A 427 -21.14 2.74 -29.18
C LEU A 427 -21.14 2.74 -30.71
N ALA A 428 -20.35 1.86 -31.32
CA ALA A 428 -20.18 1.85 -32.77
C ALA A 428 -19.92 0.43 -33.31
N MET A 429 -19.92 0.29 -34.63
CA MET A 429 -19.39 -0.91 -35.30
C MET A 429 -17.90 -1.07 -35.01
N ASN A 430 -17.46 -2.30 -34.74
CA ASN A 430 -16.05 -2.64 -34.55
C ASN A 430 -15.33 -3.03 -35.86
N ALA A 431 -15.93 -2.71 -36.99
CA ALA A 431 -15.37 -2.91 -38.32
C ALA A 431 -15.93 -1.85 -39.27
N GLU A 432 -15.28 -1.67 -40.41
CA GLU A 432 -15.77 -0.79 -41.49
C GLU A 432 -17.25 -1.11 -41.80
N PRO A 433 -18.13 -0.09 -41.94
CA PRO A 433 -17.88 1.34 -42.03
C PRO A 433 -17.75 2.13 -40.71
N TYR A 434 -17.60 1.46 -39.56
CA TYR A 434 -17.46 2.10 -38.23
C TYR A 434 -18.63 3.01 -37.85
N THR A 435 -19.85 2.67 -38.26
CA THR A 435 -21.04 3.46 -37.96
C THR A 435 -21.23 3.61 -36.45
N THR A 436 -21.33 4.85 -35.96
CA THR A 436 -21.74 5.15 -34.59
C THR A 436 -23.23 4.88 -34.42
N TYR A 437 -23.59 4.09 -33.40
CA TYR A 437 -24.98 3.83 -33.01
C TYR A 437 -25.51 4.89 -32.05
N SER A 438 -24.68 5.28 -31.08
CA SER A 438 -25.00 6.30 -30.09
C SER A 438 -23.71 6.93 -29.59
N GLU A 439 -23.73 8.22 -29.30
CA GLU A 439 -22.62 8.92 -28.67
C GLU A 439 -23.13 10.08 -27.81
N LYS A 440 -22.33 10.43 -26.80
CA LYS A 440 -22.57 11.59 -25.95
C LYS A 440 -21.25 12.19 -25.50
N THR A 441 -21.21 13.51 -25.48
CA THR A 441 -20.07 14.28 -24.97
C THR A 441 -20.26 14.57 -23.49
N PHE A 442 -19.23 14.30 -22.70
CA PHE A 442 -19.14 14.56 -21.27
C PHE A 442 -18.02 15.58 -21.03
N GLN A 443 -18.25 16.50 -20.09
CA GLN A 443 -17.22 17.42 -19.60
C GLN A 443 -16.70 16.87 -18.28
N LEU A 444 -15.40 16.59 -18.23
CA LEU A 444 -14.72 16.10 -17.05
C LEU A 444 -14.17 17.29 -16.26
N ASP A 445 -14.18 17.16 -14.94
CA ASP A 445 -13.46 18.03 -14.00
C ASP A 445 -12.53 17.17 -13.10
N THR A 446 -11.93 17.78 -12.08
CA THR A 446 -10.95 17.10 -11.22
C THR A 446 -11.55 16.11 -10.23
N ASN A 447 -12.88 16.08 -10.08
CA ASN A 447 -13.58 15.13 -9.23
C ASN A 447 -14.01 13.91 -10.04
N THR A 448 -13.86 12.72 -9.46
CA THR A 448 -14.41 11.49 -10.06
C THR A 448 -15.93 11.58 -10.08
N GLN A 449 -16.52 11.42 -11.26
CA GLN A 449 -17.97 11.41 -11.45
C GLN A 449 -18.41 10.17 -12.24
N ARG A 450 -19.57 9.62 -11.87
CA ARG A 450 -20.25 8.58 -12.64
C ARG A 450 -20.99 9.20 -13.82
N HIS A 451 -20.75 8.67 -15.01
CA HIS A 451 -21.39 9.08 -16.25
C HIS A 451 -22.19 7.94 -16.86
N THR A 452 -23.31 8.27 -17.51
CA THR A 452 -24.18 7.30 -18.18
C THR A 452 -24.60 7.76 -19.58
N LEU A 453 -24.66 6.79 -20.49
CA LEU A 453 -25.19 6.87 -21.85
C LEU A 453 -26.16 5.71 -22.06
N GLU A 454 -27.45 6.01 -21.98
CA GLU A 454 -28.50 5.06 -22.36
C GLU A 454 -28.87 5.22 -23.84
N PHE A 455 -29.14 4.11 -24.53
CA PHE A 455 -29.67 4.14 -25.89
C PHE A 455 -30.44 2.87 -26.24
N THR A 456 -31.32 2.97 -27.25
CA THR A 456 -31.98 1.82 -27.88
C THR A 456 -31.25 1.47 -29.17
N HIS A 457 -30.80 0.23 -29.33
CA HIS A 457 -30.13 -0.22 -30.55
C HIS A 457 -31.15 -0.49 -31.66
N THR A 458 -31.35 0.46 -32.57
CA THR A 458 -32.34 0.37 -33.66
C THR A 458 -31.79 -0.21 -34.97
N SER A 459 -30.47 -0.39 -35.04
CA SER A 459 -29.81 -1.02 -36.19
C SER A 459 -29.96 -2.54 -36.15
N SER A 460 -29.62 -3.22 -37.25
CA SER A 460 -29.53 -4.69 -37.27
C SER A 460 -28.64 -5.20 -36.13
N SER A 461 -29.03 -6.32 -35.52
CA SER A 461 -28.23 -6.97 -34.48
C SER A 461 -26.80 -7.19 -34.99
N ASN A 462 -25.81 -6.79 -34.19
CA ASN A 462 -24.40 -6.85 -34.55
C ASN A 462 -23.60 -7.54 -33.44
N PRO A 463 -23.02 -8.73 -33.69
CA PRO A 463 -22.17 -9.42 -32.72
C PRO A 463 -20.77 -8.80 -32.56
N ASN A 464 -20.43 -7.81 -33.40
CA ASN A 464 -19.12 -7.16 -33.44
C ASN A 464 -19.24 -5.63 -33.36
N SER A 465 -19.74 -5.16 -32.22
CA SER A 465 -19.82 -3.75 -31.84
C SER A 465 -18.69 -3.38 -30.88
N ARG A 466 -18.50 -2.09 -30.59
CA ARG A 466 -17.48 -1.57 -29.66
C ARG A 466 -18.00 -0.44 -28.78
N ILE A 467 -17.42 -0.35 -27.58
CA ILE A 467 -17.36 0.86 -26.75
C ILE A 467 -16.14 1.66 -27.19
N GLU A 468 -16.28 2.97 -27.26
CA GLU A 468 -15.22 3.87 -27.66
C GLU A 468 -15.27 5.18 -26.90
N PHE A 469 -14.14 5.56 -26.32
CA PHE A 469 -13.88 6.87 -25.75
C PHE A 469 -12.98 7.67 -26.68
N ARG A 470 -13.38 8.90 -27.04
CA ARG A 470 -12.67 9.77 -27.98
C ARG A 470 -12.30 11.08 -27.31
N LEU A 471 -11.01 11.43 -27.30
CA LEU A 471 -10.49 12.59 -26.56
C LEU A 471 -9.47 13.44 -27.35
N GLY A 472 -9.22 13.13 -28.63
CA GLY A 472 -8.08 13.62 -29.39
C GLY A 472 -8.02 15.12 -29.72
N GLN A 473 -9.00 15.95 -29.33
CA GLN A 473 -9.04 17.39 -29.69
C GLN A 473 -8.50 18.35 -28.63
N ALA A 474 -8.16 17.86 -27.44
CA ALA A 474 -7.64 18.70 -26.36
C ALA A 474 -6.44 18.03 -25.69
N ASN A 475 -5.50 18.85 -25.25
CA ASN A 475 -4.44 18.42 -24.35
C ASN A 475 -5.02 18.17 -22.96
N GLY A 476 -4.44 17.24 -22.22
CA GLY A 476 -4.85 16.93 -20.86
C GLY A 476 -4.76 15.44 -20.56
N THR A 477 -5.07 15.07 -19.32
CA THR A 477 -5.09 13.68 -18.88
C THR A 477 -6.47 13.31 -18.39
N ALA A 478 -7.11 12.33 -19.04
CA ALA A 478 -8.30 11.68 -18.51
C ALA A 478 -7.92 10.43 -17.71
N LEU A 479 -8.64 10.18 -16.62
CA LEU A 479 -8.63 8.93 -15.88
C LEU A 479 -10.03 8.32 -16.00
N LEU A 480 -10.08 7.04 -16.41
CA LEU A 480 -11.31 6.28 -16.61
C LEU A 480 -11.29 5.01 -15.77
N ASP A 481 -12.43 4.67 -15.17
CA ASP A 481 -12.60 3.45 -14.40
C ASP A 481 -14.04 2.91 -14.50
N ASN A 482 -14.24 1.66 -14.09
CA ASN A 482 -15.54 0.99 -13.95
C ASN A 482 -16.44 1.08 -15.18
N VAL A 483 -15.87 0.91 -16.37
CA VAL A 483 -16.60 1.01 -17.63
C VAL A 483 -17.48 -0.23 -17.82
N GLN A 484 -18.80 -0.06 -17.85
CA GLN A 484 -19.76 -1.14 -17.92
C GLN A 484 -20.79 -0.87 -19.02
N LEU A 485 -21.01 -1.85 -19.89
CA LEU A 485 -22.09 -1.86 -20.86
C LEU A 485 -23.08 -2.97 -20.49
N ARG A 486 -24.31 -2.60 -20.17
CA ARG A 486 -25.37 -3.55 -19.80
C ARG A 486 -26.57 -3.45 -20.73
N SER A 487 -27.30 -4.56 -20.90
CA SER A 487 -28.62 -4.52 -21.51
C SER A 487 -29.66 -4.19 -20.43
N LEU A 488 -30.55 -3.24 -20.73
CA LEU A 488 -31.65 -2.83 -19.85
C LEU A 488 -32.93 -3.65 -20.06
N ASP A 489 -32.91 -4.57 -21.03
CA ASP A 489 -34.05 -5.43 -21.38
C ASP A 489 -33.76 -6.90 -21.08
N ASP A 490 -32.83 -7.18 -20.15
CA ASP A 490 -32.67 -8.52 -19.61
C ASP A 490 -33.92 -8.85 -18.75
N GLU A 491 -34.78 -9.71 -19.28
CA GLU A 491 -36.08 -10.06 -18.71
C GLU A 491 -35.94 -10.61 -17.28
N ALA A 492 -34.83 -11.28 -16.97
CA ALA A 492 -34.59 -11.83 -15.64
C ALA A 492 -34.23 -10.76 -14.60
N LEU A 493 -33.44 -9.76 -14.98
CA LEU A 493 -33.13 -8.60 -14.13
C LEU A 493 -34.38 -7.75 -13.91
N THR A 494 -35.16 -7.54 -14.98
CA THR A 494 -36.42 -6.78 -14.96
C THR A 494 -37.47 -7.44 -14.05
N ALA A 495 -37.62 -8.77 -14.13
CA ALA A 495 -38.56 -9.53 -13.30
C ALA A 495 -38.15 -9.55 -11.81
N TYR A 496 -36.84 -9.62 -11.54
CA TYR A 496 -36.32 -9.63 -10.17
C TYR A 496 -36.41 -8.25 -9.49
N GLU A 497 -36.11 -7.17 -10.22
CA GLU A 497 -36.30 -5.79 -9.75
C GLU A 497 -37.77 -5.47 -9.43
N ALA A 498 -38.70 -5.94 -10.27
CA ALA A 498 -40.13 -5.80 -10.03
C ALA A 498 -40.56 -6.55 -8.77
N TRP A 499 -40.12 -7.81 -8.61
CA TRP A 499 -40.47 -8.61 -7.43
C TRP A 499 -39.95 -8.02 -6.11
N LYS A 500 -38.73 -7.47 -6.05
CA LYS A 500 -38.23 -6.83 -4.82
C LYS A 500 -39.04 -5.59 -4.43
N ARG A 501 -39.38 -4.75 -5.43
CA ARG A 501 -40.23 -3.56 -5.23
C ARG A 501 -41.58 -3.96 -4.63
N ASP A 502 -42.16 -5.04 -5.15
CA ASP A 502 -43.46 -5.53 -4.73
C ASP A 502 -43.43 -6.26 -3.37
N ASN A 503 -42.25 -6.68 -2.89
CA ASN A 503 -42.09 -7.41 -1.62
C ASN A 503 -41.36 -6.61 -0.51
N GLY A 504 -40.99 -5.35 -0.76
CA GLY A 504 -40.41 -4.46 0.26
C GLY A 504 -39.06 -4.92 0.83
N ILE A 505 -38.32 -5.74 0.09
CA ILE A 505 -37.03 -6.31 0.50
C ILE A 505 -35.95 -5.24 0.32
N ARG A 506 -35.24 -4.90 1.41
CA ARG A 506 -34.07 -4.00 1.39
C ARG A 506 -32.80 -4.76 0.92
N PRO A 507 -31.80 -4.08 0.34
CA PRO A 507 -30.61 -4.70 -0.27
C PRO A 507 -29.88 -5.69 0.64
N ASN A 508 -29.81 -5.41 1.93
CA ASN A 508 -29.03 -6.16 2.93
C ASN A 508 -29.55 -7.54 3.37
N GLN A 509 -30.50 -8.20 2.68
CA GLN A 509 -31.08 -9.47 3.15
C GLN A 509 -30.66 -10.74 2.41
N ASP A 510 -30.07 -10.66 1.21
CA ASP A 510 -29.69 -11.85 0.42
C ASP A 510 -28.33 -11.66 -0.28
N ALA A 511 -27.30 -11.29 0.48
CA ALA A 511 -25.92 -11.39 -0.02
C ALA A 511 -25.61 -12.87 -0.30
N LEU A 512 -25.42 -13.20 -1.58
CA LEU A 512 -25.01 -14.51 -2.08
C LEU A 512 -23.80 -15.04 -1.29
N ASP A 513 -23.86 -16.32 -0.92
CA ASP A 513 -22.71 -17.06 -0.37
C ASP A 513 -21.41 -16.81 -1.19
N PRO A 514 -20.30 -16.41 -0.54
CA PRO A 514 -19.15 -15.82 -1.21
C PRO A 514 -18.21 -16.81 -1.95
N ASP A 515 -18.37 -18.13 -1.80
CA ASP A 515 -17.30 -19.09 -2.12
C ASP A 515 -17.49 -19.99 -3.37
N SER A 516 -18.48 -19.76 -4.23
CA SER A 516 -18.63 -20.61 -5.43
C SER A 516 -18.26 -19.89 -6.73
N ASP A 517 -17.07 -20.22 -7.24
CA ASP A 517 -16.60 -19.92 -8.61
C ASP A 517 -17.49 -20.53 -9.71
N SER A 518 -18.45 -21.37 -9.31
CA SER A 518 -19.62 -21.73 -10.10
C SER A 518 -20.84 -21.16 -9.40
N ARG A 519 -21.47 -20.12 -9.98
CA ARG A 519 -22.86 -19.81 -9.64
C ARG A 519 -23.80 -19.94 -10.82
N PRO A 520 -25.01 -20.43 -10.54
CA PRO A 520 -25.99 -20.72 -11.55
C PRO A 520 -26.39 -19.43 -12.24
N ASN A 521 -26.79 -19.48 -13.52
CA ASN A 521 -27.37 -18.30 -14.15
C ASN A 521 -28.60 -17.83 -13.32
N ILE A 522 -29.02 -16.58 -13.48
CA ILE A 522 -30.15 -16.02 -12.73
C ILE A 522 -31.45 -16.86 -12.88
N LEU A 523 -31.59 -17.64 -13.97
CA LEU A 523 -32.67 -18.61 -14.22
C LEU A 523 -32.57 -19.87 -13.35
N GLU A 524 -31.38 -20.37 -13.03
CA GLU A 524 -31.20 -21.47 -12.07
C GLU A 524 -31.45 -21.02 -10.63
N TYR A 525 -31.13 -19.77 -10.27
CA TYR A 525 -31.55 -19.21 -8.98
C TYR A 525 -33.08 -19.09 -8.91
N LEU A 526 -33.72 -18.59 -9.97
CA LEU A 526 -35.19 -18.55 -10.13
C LEU A 526 -35.85 -19.94 -9.96
N TRP A 527 -35.15 -21.01 -10.32
CA TRP A 527 -35.60 -22.39 -10.13
C TRP A 527 -35.38 -22.91 -8.70
N GLN A 528 -34.16 -22.75 -8.17
CA GLN A 528 -33.75 -23.30 -6.86
C GLN A 528 -34.33 -22.55 -5.65
N SER A 529 -34.62 -21.25 -5.78
CA SER A 529 -35.27 -20.43 -4.74
C SER A 529 -36.81 -20.58 -4.71
N SER A 530 -37.34 -21.56 -5.45
CA SER A 530 -38.72 -22.04 -5.24
C SER A 530 -38.85 -22.55 -3.81
N PRO A 531 -39.78 -22.02 -2.98
CA PRO A 531 -39.93 -22.49 -1.62
C PRO A 531 -40.36 -23.95 -1.63
N THR A 532 -39.49 -24.83 -1.13
CA THR A 532 -39.93 -26.11 -0.58
C THR A 532 -40.82 -25.79 0.62
N GLN A 533 -42.14 -25.84 0.38
CA GLN A 533 -43.21 -26.11 1.34
C GLN A 533 -43.16 -25.42 2.74
N SER A 534 -43.04 -24.09 2.86
CA SER A 534 -43.21 -23.47 4.21
C SER A 534 -43.96 -22.14 4.34
N ASP A 535 -44.30 -21.40 3.27
CA ASP A 535 -45.22 -20.25 3.40
C ASP A 535 -46.22 -20.13 2.22
N PRO A 536 -47.50 -20.50 2.39
CA PRO A 536 -48.50 -20.45 1.33
C PRO A 536 -49.04 -19.03 1.01
N ARG A 537 -48.53 -17.97 1.66
CA ARG A 537 -48.99 -16.57 1.46
C ARG A 537 -48.10 -15.72 0.55
N ARG A 538 -46.93 -16.22 0.15
CA ARG A 538 -46.05 -15.53 -0.81
C ARG A 538 -46.11 -16.24 -2.17
N PRO A 539 -46.54 -15.58 -3.26
CA PRO A 539 -46.49 -16.17 -4.58
C PRO A 539 -45.03 -16.44 -4.99
N SER A 540 -44.78 -17.58 -5.63
CA SER A 540 -43.44 -17.90 -6.14
C SER A 540 -43.03 -16.92 -7.25
N LEU A 541 -41.73 -16.67 -7.39
CA LEU A 541 -41.16 -15.79 -8.41
C LEU A 541 -41.57 -16.26 -9.84
N ALA A 542 -41.69 -17.57 -10.03
CA ALA A 542 -42.23 -18.19 -11.25
C ALA A 542 -43.72 -17.88 -11.49
N ALA A 543 -44.55 -17.84 -10.44
CA ALA A 543 -45.96 -17.48 -10.57
C ALA A 543 -46.15 -15.99 -10.89
N HIS A 544 -45.26 -15.13 -10.40
CA HIS A 544 -45.26 -13.70 -10.72
C HIS A 544 -44.84 -13.45 -12.17
N ALA A 545 -43.77 -14.08 -12.65
CA ALA A 545 -43.32 -13.99 -14.04
C ALA A 545 -44.40 -14.46 -15.03
N ALA A 546 -45.09 -15.57 -14.72
CA ALA A 546 -46.22 -16.06 -15.51
C ALA A 546 -47.42 -15.10 -15.51
N SER A 547 -47.71 -14.45 -14.38
CA SER A 547 -48.79 -13.45 -14.29
C SER A 547 -48.48 -12.13 -15.01
N ALA A 548 -47.20 -11.83 -15.23
CA ALA A 548 -46.72 -10.69 -16.00
C ALA A 548 -46.61 -10.95 -17.52
N GLY A 549 -47.00 -12.14 -18.00
CA GLY A 549 -47.00 -12.47 -19.42
C GLY A 549 -45.64 -12.87 -20.01
N LEU A 550 -44.63 -13.13 -19.15
CA LEU A 550 -43.30 -13.57 -19.58
C LEU A 550 -43.32 -15.08 -19.86
N GLN A 551 -42.94 -15.48 -21.08
CA GLN A 551 -42.74 -16.89 -21.43
C GLN A 551 -41.29 -17.31 -21.15
N ILE A 552 -41.04 -17.94 -20.01
CA ILE A 552 -39.76 -18.62 -19.77
C ILE A 552 -39.80 -19.97 -20.52
N SER A 553 -39.18 -20.02 -21.70
CA SER A 553 -39.10 -21.25 -22.50
C SER A 553 -38.15 -22.28 -21.85
N PRO A 554 -38.54 -23.57 -21.72
CA PRO A 554 -37.67 -24.64 -21.22
C PRO A 554 -36.50 -25.01 -22.16
N ALA A 555 -36.34 -24.35 -23.30
CA ALA A 555 -35.42 -24.79 -24.35
C ALA A 555 -33.92 -24.48 -24.09
N ASN A 556 -33.57 -23.80 -22.99
CA ASN A 556 -32.17 -23.46 -22.64
C ASN A 556 -31.60 -24.25 -21.45
N PHE A 557 -32.25 -25.33 -21.01
CA PHE A 557 -31.69 -26.20 -19.97
C PHE A 557 -30.74 -27.25 -20.56
N PRO A 558 -29.55 -27.49 -19.97
CA PRO A 558 -28.83 -28.74 -20.19
C PRO A 558 -29.72 -29.92 -19.77
N ALA A 559 -29.62 -31.04 -20.49
CA ALA A 559 -30.41 -32.24 -20.24
C ALA A 559 -30.41 -32.64 -18.75
N THR A 560 -31.58 -33.03 -18.26
CA THR A 560 -31.91 -33.44 -16.89
C THR A 560 -30.90 -34.42 -16.26
N LEU A 561 -30.62 -34.23 -14.97
CA LEU A 561 -29.76 -35.04 -14.10
C LEU A 561 -30.15 -36.53 -13.93
N GLU A 562 -31.28 -36.97 -14.49
CA GLU A 562 -31.74 -38.38 -14.43
C GLU A 562 -30.96 -39.35 -15.33
N GLN A 563 -30.07 -38.87 -16.22
CA GLN A 563 -29.21 -39.75 -17.03
C GLN A 563 -27.80 -40.00 -16.46
N GLN A 564 -27.44 -39.41 -15.31
CA GLN A 564 -26.12 -39.65 -14.68
C GLN A 564 -26.13 -40.62 -13.48
N GLN A 565 -27.29 -41.17 -13.08
CA GLN A 565 -27.36 -42.23 -12.06
C GLN A 565 -27.16 -43.66 -12.61
N GLY A 566 -26.43 -43.80 -13.72
CA GLY A 566 -26.15 -45.09 -14.35
C GLY A 566 -24.82 -45.75 -13.97
N ILE A 567 -23.99 -45.15 -13.12
CA ILE A 567 -22.66 -45.71 -12.78
C ILE A 567 -22.32 -45.42 -11.30
N ALA A 568 -22.95 -46.15 -10.37
CA ALA A 568 -22.41 -46.37 -9.03
C ALA A 568 -23.14 -47.56 -8.38
N THR A 569 -22.96 -48.76 -8.93
CA THR A 569 -23.20 -50.01 -8.19
C THR A 569 -21.86 -50.71 -8.00
N SER A 570 -21.19 -50.44 -6.89
CA SER A 570 -20.39 -51.43 -6.16
C SER A 570 -19.92 -50.83 -4.84
N LEU A 571 -19.77 -51.71 -3.85
CA LEU A 571 -19.27 -51.48 -2.49
C LEU A 571 -20.34 -51.12 -1.44
N GLU A 572 -21.23 -52.09 -1.21
CA GLU A 572 -21.54 -52.49 0.17
C GLU A 572 -20.26 -52.96 0.87
N HIS A 573 -19.94 -52.39 2.04
CA HIS A 573 -19.45 -53.04 3.26
C HIS A 573 -18.62 -52.05 4.10
N SER A 574 -19.20 -51.54 5.19
CA SER A 574 -18.71 -51.85 6.54
C SER A 574 -19.53 -51.08 7.57
N GLN A 575 -19.93 -51.83 8.58
CA GLN A 575 -20.62 -51.38 9.77
C GLN A 575 -19.64 -50.60 10.65
N ASP A 576 -20.08 -49.47 11.19
CA ASP A 576 -20.00 -49.14 12.62
C ASP A 576 -20.13 -47.63 12.82
N LEU A 577 -21.31 -47.18 13.27
CA LEU A 577 -21.45 -45.95 14.04
C LEU A 577 -22.66 -46.09 14.97
N GLN A 578 -22.35 -46.47 16.20
CA GLN A 578 -23.30 -46.45 17.31
C GLN A 578 -23.69 -45.00 17.63
N ILE A 579 -24.99 -44.75 17.63
CA ILE A 579 -25.59 -43.48 18.09
C ILE A 579 -25.64 -43.54 19.62
N TRP A 580 -24.91 -42.65 20.30
CA TRP A 580 -25.20 -42.28 21.68
C TRP A 580 -26.09 -41.04 21.69
N ASN A 581 -27.24 -41.18 22.33
CA ASN A 581 -28.26 -40.16 22.44
C ASN A 581 -28.33 -39.75 23.92
N ASP A 582 -27.66 -38.66 24.29
CA ASP A 582 -27.83 -38.04 25.61
C ASP A 582 -28.51 -36.69 25.42
N GLY A 583 -29.66 -36.57 26.07
CA GLY A 583 -30.58 -35.44 25.95
C GLY A 583 -30.16 -34.19 26.72
N GLU A 584 -30.90 -33.13 26.39
CA GLU A 584 -31.08 -31.87 27.12
C GLU A 584 -29.92 -30.86 27.15
N ASN A 585 -29.85 -29.97 26.13
CA ASN A 585 -29.67 -28.52 26.32
C ASN A 585 -29.85 -27.71 24.99
N PRO A 586 -30.80 -26.77 24.86
CA PRO A 586 -30.95 -25.96 23.65
C PRO A 586 -30.27 -24.59 23.81
N SER A 587 -28.94 -24.53 23.84
CA SER A 587 -28.19 -23.27 23.61
C SER A 587 -26.67 -23.53 23.59
N ALA A 588 -26.08 -23.68 22.40
CA ALA A 588 -24.72 -23.19 22.07
C ALA A 588 -24.17 -23.80 20.75
N ARG A 589 -23.74 -22.90 19.86
CA ARG A 589 -22.54 -22.94 19.01
C ARG A 589 -22.42 -24.06 17.95
N PHE A 590 -22.64 -23.66 16.69
CA PHE A 590 -22.03 -24.29 15.52
C PHE A 590 -20.50 -24.32 15.69
N HIS A 591 -19.95 -25.49 15.99
CA HIS A 591 -18.52 -25.78 15.81
C HIS A 591 -18.36 -26.24 14.36
N ARG A 592 -17.57 -25.51 13.55
CA ARG A 592 -17.15 -25.98 12.23
C ARG A 592 -16.19 -27.15 12.40
N LEU A 593 -16.56 -28.32 11.90
CA LEU A 593 -15.66 -29.44 11.64
C LEU A 593 -14.70 -29.04 10.50
N LYS A 594 -13.41 -28.95 10.81
CA LYS A 594 -12.33 -28.74 9.86
C LYS A 594 -12.03 -30.07 9.18
N VAL A 595 -12.44 -30.25 7.93
CA VAL A 595 -11.96 -31.37 7.10
C VAL A 595 -10.58 -30.98 6.59
N ILE A 596 -9.54 -31.61 7.16
CA ILE A 596 -8.17 -31.50 6.66
C ILE A 596 -8.05 -32.54 5.53
N ALA A 597 -7.99 -32.09 4.28
CA ALA A 597 -7.54 -32.91 3.18
C ALA A 597 -6.02 -33.08 3.28
N ALA A 598 -5.54 -34.31 3.42
CA ALA A 598 -4.12 -34.64 3.32
C ALA A 598 -3.68 -34.65 1.84
N PRO A 599 -2.43 -34.27 1.52
CA PRO A 599 -1.93 -34.29 0.15
C PRO A 599 -1.67 -35.74 -0.33
N PRO A 600 -1.68 -35.99 -1.65
CA PRO A 600 -1.41 -37.30 -2.22
C PRO A 600 0.05 -37.71 -1.99
N ILE A 601 0.24 -38.95 -1.56
CA ILE A 601 1.53 -39.65 -1.55
C ILE A 601 1.63 -40.33 -2.92
N ASP A 602 2.61 -39.91 -3.73
CA ASP A 602 3.04 -40.67 -4.91
C ASP A 602 4.00 -41.79 -4.46
N ASP A 603 3.67 -43.03 -4.83
CA ASP A 603 4.57 -44.18 -4.89
C ASP A 603 5.21 -44.27 -6.29
#